data_AF-A0A9C7Z4K5-F1
#
_entry.id   AF-A0A9C7Z4K5-F1
#
_cell.length_a   1.000
_cell.length_b   1.000
_cell.length_c   1.000
_cell.angle_alpha   90.00
_cell.angle_beta   90.00
_cell.angle_gamma   90.00
#
_symmetry.space_group_name_H-M   'P 1'
#
loop_
_entity.id
_entity.type
_entity.pdbx_description
1 polymer ?
#
loop_
_entity_poly.entity_id
_entity_poly.type
_entity_poly.pdbx_seq_one_letter_code
_entity_poly.pdbx_strand_id
1 'polypeptide(L)'
;MPQTIARIDLSALAENMEYVCNRLPQQVKVLFAVKSDGYGHGIEAVSRTAEEVGIDYLGANTVEEGEKIRSAGVKLPILLLGPILPSE
;
A
#
# COMPACT_ATOMS: atom_id res chain seq x y z
N MET A 1 18.09 -18.77 -11.37
CA MET A 1 17.73 -17.35 -11.23
C MET A 1 17.09 -16.91 -12.55
N PRO A 2 15.96 -16.21 -12.55
CA PRO A 2 15.37 -15.69 -13.80
C PRO A 2 16.37 -14.75 -14.48
N GLN A 3 16.41 -14.77 -15.82
CA GLN A 3 17.32 -13.92 -16.59
C GLN A 3 16.91 -12.43 -16.56
N THR A 4 15.63 -12.14 -16.32
CA THR A 4 15.09 -10.78 -16.25
C THR A 4 14.52 -10.53 -14.86
N ILE A 5 14.87 -9.40 -14.25
CA ILE A 5 14.40 -8.99 -12.93
C ILE A 5 13.98 -7.53 -12.93
N ALA A 6 12.97 -7.20 -12.14
CA ALA A 6 12.64 -5.83 -11.74
C ALA A 6 13.14 -5.61 -10.31
N ARG A 7 13.81 -4.49 -10.06
CA ARG A 7 14.23 -4.09 -8.72
C ARG A 7 13.34 -2.95 -8.24
N ILE A 8 12.79 -3.11 -7.05
CA ILE A 8 11.94 -2.14 -6.40
C ILE A 8 12.74 -1.50 -5.27
N ASP A 9 12.83 -0.17 -5.29
CA ASP A 9 13.49 0.61 -4.24
C ASP A 9 12.44 1.10 -3.24
N LEU A 10 12.39 0.46 -2.07
CA LEU A 10 11.45 0.82 -1.00
C LEU A 10 11.86 2.09 -0.26
N SER A 11 13.15 2.44 -0.26
CA SER A 11 13.62 3.68 0.34
C SER A 11 13.13 4.88 -0.47
N ALA A 12 13.20 4.80 -1.80
CA ALA A 12 12.63 5.83 -2.67
C ALA A 12 11.10 5.96 -2.48
N LEU A 13 10.40 4.85 -2.28
CA LEU A 13 8.96 4.88 -1.97
C LEU A 13 8.67 5.57 -0.63
N ALA A 14 9.43 5.25 0.42
CA ALA A 14 9.29 5.88 1.73
C ALA A 14 9.55 7.39 1.68
N GLU A 15 10.64 7.81 1.03
CA GLU A 15 10.97 9.23 0.83
C GLU A 15 9.85 9.98 0.10
N ASN A 16 9.24 9.37 -0.92
CA ASN A 16 8.10 9.96 -1.64
C ASN A 16 6.88 10.14 -0.73
N MET A 17 6.58 9.15 0.11
CA MET A 17 5.46 9.22 1.07
C MET A 17 5.70 10.32 2.10
N GLU A 18 6.88 10.32 2.73
CA GLU A 18 7.28 11.36 3.70
C GLU A 18 7.24 12.76 3.08
N TYR A 19 7.71 12.90 1.83
CA TYR A 19 7.66 14.16 1.10
C TYR A 19 6.24 14.69 0.99
N VAL A 20 5.27 13.84 0.66
CA VAL A 20 3.86 14.22 0.56
C VAL A 20 3.28 14.54 1.94
N CYS A 21 3.45 13.64 2.92
CA CYS A 21 2.90 13.82 4.27
C CYS A 21 3.39 15.10 4.93
N ASN A 22 4.68 15.43 4.81
CA ASN A 22 5.28 16.64 5.39
C ASN A 22 4.77 17.96 4.78
N ARG A 23 4.04 17.91 3.66
CA ARG A 23 3.47 19.10 2.99
C ARG A 23 1.99 19.29 3.26
N LEU A 24 1.37 18.33 3.93
CA LEU A 24 -0.03 18.39 4.30
C LEU A 24 -0.18 19.00 5.70
N PRO A 25 -1.27 19.73 5.98
CA PRO A 25 -1.62 20.10 7.35
C PRO A 25 -1.77 18.87 8.23
N GLN A 26 -1.36 18.95 9.50
CA GLN A 26 -1.32 17.82 10.43
C GLN A 26 -2.68 17.09 10.60
N GLN A 27 -3.80 17.78 10.37
CA GLN A 27 -5.14 17.19 10.45
C GLN A 27 -5.57 16.39 9.21
N VAL A 28 -4.82 16.48 8.11
CA VAL A 28 -5.15 15.78 6.86
C VAL A 28 -4.59 14.38 6.92
N LYS A 29 -5.48 13.39 6.82
CA LYS A 29 -5.09 11.98 6.76
C LYS A 29 -4.78 11.56 5.34
N VAL A 30 -3.83 10.63 5.18
CA VAL A 30 -3.39 10.11 3.89
C VAL A 30 -3.84 8.68 3.71
N LEU A 31 -4.47 8.42 2.56
CA LEU A 31 -4.73 7.07 2.08
C LEU A 31 -3.78 6.75 0.94
N PHE A 32 -2.99 5.69 1.10
CA PHE A 32 -2.11 5.20 0.05
C PHE A 32 -2.76 4.04 -0.70
N ALA A 33 -3.01 4.21 -1.99
CA ALA A 33 -3.62 3.18 -2.82
C ALA A 33 -2.58 2.12 -3.22
N VAL A 34 -2.83 0.88 -2.82
CA VAL A 34 -1.96 -0.30 -3.01
C VAL A 34 -2.56 -1.36 -3.94
N LYS A 35 -3.57 -0.98 -4.73
CA LYS A 35 -4.20 -1.86 -5.73
C LYS A 35 -3.24 -2.37 -6.82
N SER A 36 -3.65 -3.41 -7.53
CA SER A 36 -2.92 -4.03 -8.64
C SER A 36 -1.52 -4.47 -8.23
N ASP A 37 -1.43 -5.21 -7.12
CA ASP A 37 -0.17 -5.66 -6.51
C ASP A 37 0.79 -4.51 -6.15
N GLY A 38 0.28 -3.43 -5.53
CA GLY A 38 1.07 -2.22 -5.29
C GLY A 38 1.58 -1.59 -6.60
N TYR A 39 0.72 -1.52 -7.62
CA TYR A 39 1.08 -1.08 -8.98
C TYR A 39 2.23 -1.93 -9.58
N GLY A 40 2.26 -3.23 -9.29
CA GLY A 40 3.31 -4.16 -9.72
C GLY A 40 4.63 -4.06 -8.95
N HIS A 41 4.68 -3.30 -7.86
CA HIS A 41 5.86 -3.15 -7.01
C HIS A 41 5.87 -4.17 -5.84
N GLY A 42 4.81 -4.96 -5.71
CA GLY A 42 4.64 -6.00 -4.68
C GLY A 42 3.85 -5.47 -3.47
N ILE A 43 2.59 -5.89 -3.36
CA ILE A 43 1.63 -5.35 -2.40
C ILE A 43 2.09 -5.47 -0.95
N GLU A 44 2.73 -6.58 -0.58
CA GLU A 44 3.16 -6.84 0.79
C GLU A 44 4.26 -5.89 1.25
N ALA A 45 5.33 -5.77 0.46
CA ALA A 45 6.50 -4.95 0.81
C ALA A 45 6.14 -3.46 0.82
N VAL A 46 5.35 -3.04 -0.19
CA VAL A 46 4.84 -1.67 -0.31
C VAL A 46 3.92 -1.32 0.86
N SER A 47 3.03 -2.24 1.28
CA SER A 47 2.09 -1.97 2.38
C SER A 47 2.78 -1.89 3.75
N ARG A 48 3.80 -2.74 3.98
CA ARG A 48 4.64 -2.63 5.19
C ARG A 48 5.41 -1.32 5.22
N THR A 49 5.99 -0.91 4.08
CA THR A 49 6.69 0.38 3.97
C THR A 49 5.76 1.54 4.31
N ALA A 50 4.52 1.52 3.80
CA ALA A 50 3.52 2.55 4.12
C ALA A 50 3.17 2.60 5.61
N GLU A 51 3.07 1.45 6.29
CA GLU A 51 2.84 1.38 7.74
C GLU A 51 4.04 1.90 8.54
N GLU A 52 5.27 1.57 8.14
CA GLU A 52 6.51 2.05 8.76
C GLU A 52 6.66 3.57 8.65
N VAL A 53 6.28 4.16 7.50
CA VAL A 53 6.25 5.62 7.30
C VAL A 53 5.16 6.31 8.13
N GLY A 54 4.12 5.57 8.54
CA GLY A 54 3.00 6.12 9.31
C GLY A 54 1.85 6.67 8.46
N ILE A 55 1.60 6.08 7.29
CA ILE A 55 0.39 6.36 6.49
C ILE A 55 -0.88 5.99 7.28
N ASP A 56 -1.94 6.78 7.16
CA ASP A 56 -3.17 6.57 7.95
C ASP A 56 -4.05 5.41 7.45
N TYR A 57 -4.13 5.21 6.13
CA TYR A 57 -5.00 4.20 5.50
C TYR A 57 -4.34 3.57 4.26
N LEU A 58 -4.70 2.32 3.99
CA LEU A 58 -4.41 1.68 2.71
C LEU A 58 -5.69 1.57 1.86
N GLY A 59 -5.54 1.72 0.55
CA GLY A 59 -6.62 1.51 -0.43
C GLY A 59 -6.37 0.30 -1.31
N ALA A 60 -7.18 -0.74 -1.16
CA ALA A 60 -7.15 -1.93 -2.03
C ALA A 60 -8.35 -1.93 -2.99
N ASN A 61 -8.25 -2.63 -4.12
CA ASN A 61 -9.34 -2.72 -5.09
C ASN A 61 -10.25 -3.92 -4.85
N THR A 62 -9.73 -5.04 -4.31
CA THR A 62 -10.48 -6.28 -4.07
C THR A 62 -10.27 -6.81 -2.64
N VAL A 63 -11.14 -7.72 -2.20
CA VAL A 63 -10.99 -8.42 -0.91
C VAL A 63 -9.67 -9.22 -0.88
N GLU A 64 -9.34 -9.92 -1.97
CA GLU A 64 -8.11 -10.71 -2.08
C GLU A 64 -6.83 -9.86 -1.89
N GLU A 65 -6.81 -8.64 -2.44
CA GLU A 65 -5.71 -7.69 -2.17
C GLU A 65 -5.66 -7.30 -0.70
N GLY A 66 -6.83 -7.05 -0.08
CA GLY A 66 -6.94 -6.80 1.35
C GLY A 66 -6.41 -7.96 2.21
N GLU A 67 -6.70 -9.19 1.83
CA GLU A 67 -6.18 -10.39 2.50
C GLU A 67 -4.66 -10.47 2.41
N LYS A 68 -4.06 -10.22 1.23
CA LYS A 68 -2.59 -10.20 1.07
C LYS A 68 -1.93 -9.17 1.98
N ILE A 69 -2.52 -7.97 2.09
CA ILE A 69 -2.05 -6.93 3.01
C ILE A 69 -2.09 -7.44 4.46
N ARG A 70 -3.17 -8.12 4.86
CA ARG A 70 -3.32 -8.67 6.22
C ARG A 70 -2.37 -9.84 6.50
N SER A 71 -2.17 -10.73 5.54
CA SER A 71 -1.18 -11.82 5.63
C SER A 71 0.24 -11.30 5.77
N ALA A 72 0.55 -10.13 5.22
CA ALA A 72 1.82 -9.43 5.42
C ALA A 72 2.00 -8.79 6.81
N GLY A 73 1.00 -8.89 7.70
CA GLY A 73 1.05 -8.41 9.08
C GLY A 73 0.66 -6.95 9.28
N VAL A 74 0.26 -6.25 8.22
CA VAL A 74 -0.10 -4.83 8.25
C VAL A 74 -1.41 -4.61 9.00
N LYS A 75 -1.42 -3.64 9.92
CA LYS A 75 -2.52 -3.33 10.83
C LYS A 75 -3.28 -2.06 10.48
N LEU A 76 -2.75 -1.25 9.56
CA LEU A 76 -3.44 -0.07 9.05
C LEU A 76 -4.88 -0.40 8.59
N PRO A 77 -5.86 0.50 8.81
CA PRO A 77 -7.18 0.34 8.23
C PRO A 77 -7.10 0.25 6.69
N ILE A 78 -7.84 -0.69 6.10
CA ILE A 78 -7.91 -0.88 4.64
C ILE A 78 -9.29 -0.45 4.17
N LEU A 79 -9.32 0.46 3.20
CA LEU A 79 -10.52 0.81 2.46
C LEU A 79 -10.54 0.02 1.14
N LEU A 80 -11.65 -0.65 0.85
CA LEU A 80 -11.92 -1.18 -0.47
C LEU A 80 -12.43 -0.05 -1.37
N LEU A 81 -11.68 0.23 -2.43
CA LEU A 81 -11.99 1.26 -3.43
C LEU A 81 -12.92 0.74 -4.53
N GLY A 82 -12.89 -0.58 -4.77
CA GLY A 82 -13.78 -1.27 -5.70
C GLY A 82 -15.11 -1.66 -5.04
N PRO A 83 -16.10 -2.06 -5.86
CA PRO A 83 -17.33 -2.67 -5.34
C PRO A 83 -17.00 -4.01 -4.68
N ILE A 84 -17.73 -4.35 -3.61
CA ILE A 84 -17.68 -5.67 -3.01
C ILE A 84 -18.72 -6.53 -3.71
N LEU A 85 -18.29 -7.62 -4.36
CA LEU A 85 -19.20 -8.55 -5.02
C LEU A 85 -19.62 -9.67 -4.06
N PRO A 86 -20.85 -10.23 -4.14
CA PRO A 86 -21.28 -11.32 -3.26
C PRO A 86 -20.45 -12.60 -3.34
N SER A 87 -19.64 -12.75 -4.38
CA SER A 87 -18.78 -13.91 -4.64
C SER A 87 -17.35 -13.73 -4.14
N GLU A 88 -16.99 -12.55 -3.66
CA GLU A 88 -15.70 -12.29 -3.00
C GLU A 88 -15.73 -12.70 -1.53
#